data_AF-A0A966SIN2-F1
#
_entry.id   AF-A0A966SIN2-F1
#
_cell.length_a   1.000
_cell.length_b   1.000
_cell.length_c   1.000
_cell.angle_alpha   90.00
_cell.angle_beta   90.00
_cell.angle_gamma   90.00
#
_symmetry.space_group_name_H-M   'P 1'
#
loop_
_entity.id
_entity.type
_entity.pdbx_description
1 polymer ?
#
loop_
_entity_poly.entity_id
_entity_poly.type
_entity_poly.pdbx_seq_one_letter_code
_entity_poly.pdbx_strand_id
1 'polypeptide(L)'
;MKALLSALTFAFFTAVASAAPAKPNFIYVLCDDLGYGDVKCLNPQGKIATPNLDKLAAGGMYFTDVHSSSSVCSPTRYGIMTGRYNWRSKLQSGVLGGLSPRLIEPGRLTVAQLLKNHGYHTAAIGKWHLGMDWVKQAGKDVAELNIESPAQVNNVDFTQPIKNGPNAVGFDYYFGISASLDMVPYTFIENDRVTKLPTAEKKFPMMSGKAGFTRFGPAAPDFEAEDVLPTLTAKAVDYVKSRAADAKAGQPFFLYL
;
A
#
# COMPACT_ATOMS: atom_id res chain seq x y z
N MET A 1 -84.94 -2.83 0.06
CA MET A 1 -83.61 -3.28 -0.41
C MET A 1 -82.66 -2.08 -0.39
N LYS A 2 -81.81 -1.98 0.64
CA LYS A 2 -80.75 -0.97 0.74
C LYS A 2 -79.42 -1.71 0.58
N ALA A 3 -78.75 -1.53 -0.56
CA ALA A 3 -77.43 -2.09 -0.79
C ALA A 3 -76.39 -1.17 -0.15
N LEU A 4 -75.71 -1.65 0.90
CA LEU A 4 -74.50 -1.02 1.42
C LEU A 4 -73.34 -1.39 0.49
N LEU A 5 -72.76 -0.42 -0.21
CA LEU A 5 -71.45 -0.54 -0.84
C LEU A 5 -70.38 -0.26 0.22
N SER A 6 -69.68 -1.30 0.66
CA SER A 6 -68.46 -1.16 1.46
C SER A 6 -67.31 -0.78 0.53
N ALA A 7 -66.85 0.47 0.60
CA ALA A 7 -65.64 0.93 -0.08
C ALA A 7 -64.40 0.35 0.64
N LEU A 8 -63.70 -0.56 -0.02
CA LEU A 8 -62.44 -1.13 0.46
C LEU A 8 -61.30 -0.15 0.11
N THR A 9 -60.90 0.69 1.06
CA THR A 9 -59.78 1.63 0.88
C THR A 9 -58.47 0.85 1.00
N PHE A 10 -57.87 0.51 -0.14
CA PHE A 10 -56.56 -0.14 -0.20
C PHE A 10 -55.48 0.92 0.10
N ALA A 11 -54.97 0.96 1.32
CA ALA A 11 -53.85 1.83 1.69
C ALA A 11 -52.57 1.30 1.03
N PHE A 12 -52.15 1.97 -0.04
CA PHE A 12 -50.83 1.76 -0.65
C PHE A 12 -49.76 2.25 0.33
N PHE A 13 -49.17 1.33 1.09
CA PHE A 13 -47.91 1.59 1.79
C PHE A 13 -46.81 1.68 0.72
N THR A 14 -46.47 2.90 0.31
CA THR A 14 -45.23 3.16 -0.43
C THR A 14 -44.06 2.85 0.50
N ALA A 15 -43.45 1.69 0.31
CA ALA A 15 -42.17 1.38 0.92
C ALA A 15 -41.16 2.44 0.45
N VAL A 16 -40.84 3.38 1.33
CA VAL A 16 -39.71 4.29 1.11
C VAL A 16 -38.47 3.40 1.09
N ALA A 17 -37.96 3.12 -0.10
CA ALA A 17 -36.69 2.44 -0.26
C ALA A 17 -35.63 3.31 0.41
N SER A 18 -35.22 2.93 1.62
CA SER A 18 -34.06 3.51 2.27
C SER A 18 -32.88 3.29 1.31
N ALA A 19 -32.38 4.37 0.70
CA ALA A 19 -31.20 4.29 -0.14
C ALA A 19 -30.11 3.63 0.70
N ALA A 20 -29.59 2.49 0.23
CA ALA A 20 -28.50 1.81 0.91
C ALA A 20 -27.41 2.84 1.20
N PRO A 21 -26.88 2.89 2.44
CA PRO A 21 -25.91 3.91 2.81
C PRO A 21 -24.77 3.90 1.79
N ALA A 22 -24.42 5.08 1.28
CA ALA A 22 -23.40 5.22 0.27
C ALA A 22 -22.08 4.59 0.76
N LYS A 23 -21.54 3.66 -0.01
CA LYS A 23 -20.26 3.02 0.30
C LYS A 23 -19.15 4.10 0.29
N PRO A 24 -18.41 4.30 1.38
CA PRO A 24 -17.34 5.30 1.40
C PRO A 24 -16.16 4.83 0.57
N ASN A 25 -15.33 5.77 0.10
CA ASN A 25 -13.99 5.45 -0.37
C ASN A 25 -13.05 5.27 0.82
N PHE A 26 -12.11 4.35 0.72
CA PHE A 26 -11.08 4.13 1.74
C PHE A 26 -9.72 4.59 1.21
N ILE A 27 -9.05 5.47 1.95
CA ILE A 27 -7.65 5.84 1.70
C ILE A 27 -6.88 5.54 2.98
N TYR A 28 -5.96 4.59 2.91
CA TYR A 28 -5.10 4.19 4.03
C TYR A 28 -3.68 4.69 3.75
N VAL A 29 -3.22 5.67 4.53
CA VAL A 29 -1.87 6.24 4.41
C VAL A 29 -0.98 5.66 5.50
N LEU A 30 0.04 4.90 5.12
CA LEU A 30 1.04 4.34 6.02
C LEU A 30 2.35 5.11 5.91
N CYS A 31 2.55 6.06 6.82
CA CYS A 31 3.84 6.73 6.98
C CYS A 31 4.91 5.75 7.48
N ASP A 32 6.07 5.75 6.85
CA ASP A 32 7.19 4.88 7.20
C ASP A 32 8.08 5.59 8.23
N ASP A 33 8.33 4.95 9.37
CA ASP A 33 9.13 5.46 10.49
C ASP A 33 8.68 6.82 11.07
N LEU A 34 7.40 7.17 10.96
CA LEU A 34 6.83 8.34 11.63
C LEU A 34 6.65 8.07 13.14
N GLY A 35 7.38 8.81 13.97
CA GLY A 35 7.27 8.72 15.42
C GLY A 35 6.02 9.41 15.97
N TYR A 36 5.54 8.93 17.13
CA TYR A 36 4.37 9.51 17.82
C TYR A 36 4.52 11.03 18.05
N GLY A 37 5.72 11.49 18.36
CA GLY A 37 6.02 12.89 18.64
C GLY A 37 6.38 13.76 17.43
N ASP A 38 6.35 13.22 16.20
CA ASP A 38 6.71 13.98 14.99
C ASP A 38 5.58 14.85 14.47
N VAL A 39 4.33 14.57 14.87
CA VAL A 39 3.15 15.34 14.47
C VAL A 39 2.78 16.31 15.58
N LYS A 40 2.61 17.58 15.23
CA LYS A 40 2.40 18.66 16.22
C LYS A 40 1.12 18.49 17.04
N CYS A 41 0.07 17.90 16.49
CA CYS A 41 -1.15 17.60 17.24
C CYS A 41 -0.95 16.59 18.40
N LEU A 42 0.08 15.74 18.34
CA LEU A 42 0.46 14.79 19.39
C LEU A 42 1.62 15.29 20.26
N ASN A 43 2.42 16.22 19.75
CA ASN A 43 3.50 16.88 20.45
C ASN A 43 3.50 18.38 20.17
N PRO A 44 2.82 19.20 21.00
CA PRO A 44 2.73 20.65 20.80
C PRO A 44 4.09 21.37 20.75
N GLN A 45 5.13 20.77 21.35
CA GLN A 45 6.52 21.25 21.35
C GLN A 45 7.31 20.76 20.13
N GLY A 46 6.68 20.03 19.21
CA GLY A 46 7.27 19.54 17.97
C GLY A 46 7.87 20.66 17.13
N LYS A 47 9.07 20.41 16.59
CA LYS A 47 9.84 21.41 15.82
C LYS A 47 9.43 21.46 14.34
N ILE A 48 8.76 20.42 13.84
CA ILE A 48 8.36 20.29 12.45
C ILE A 48 6.90 20.72 12.32
N ALA A 49 6.62 21.62 11.38
CA ALA A 49 5.25 22.02 11.10
C ALA A 49 4.53 20.94 10.28
N THR A 50 3.39 20.46 10.78
CA THR A 50 2.57 19.41 10.13
C THR A 50 1.15 19.90 9.81
N PRO A 51 0.96 21.07 9.16
CA PRO A 51 -0.34 21.75 9.11
C PRO A 51 -1.46 20.91 8.46
N ASN A 52 -1.14 20.07 7.49
CA ASN A 52 -2.12 19.20 6.84
C ASN A 52 -2.56 18.03 7.75
N LEU A 53 -1.64 17.44 8.52
CA LEU A 53 -1.97 16.41 9.50
C LEU A 53 -2.71 16.99 10.69
N ASP A 54 -2.32 18.19 11.14
CA ASP A 54 -3.01 18.90 12.23
C ASP A 54 -4.45 19.23 11.82
N LYS A 55 -4.67 19.68 10.58
CA LYS A 55 -6.01 19.91 10.03
C LYS A 55 -6.82 18.62 9.93
N LEU A 56 -6.20 17.51 9.51
CA LEU A 56 -6.87 16.21 9.45
C LEU A 56 -7.29 15.73 10.84
N ALA A 57 -6.42 15.87 11.84
CA ALA A 57 -6.73 15.52 13.23
C ALA A 57 -7.85 16.40 13.81
N ALA A 58 -7.82 17.71 13.57
CA ALA A 58 -8.84 18.64 14.05
C ALA A 58 -10.22 18.42 13.38
N GLY A 59 -10.24 17.92 12.14
CA GLY A 59 -11.47 17.63 11.40
C GLY A 59 -12.01 16.21 11.59
N GLY A 60 -11.37 15.39 12.43
CA GLY A 60 -11.71 13.97 12.55
C GLY A 60 -11.40 13.41 13.94
N MET A 61 -11.00 12.15 13.96
CA MET A 61 -10.59 11.44 15.17
C MET A 61 -9.10 11.12 15.09
N TYR A 62 -8.38 11.31 16.19
CA TYR A 62 -7.01 10.88 16.36
C TYR A 62 -6.89 9.99 17.60
N PHE A 63 -5.91 9.10 17.61
CA PHE A 63 -5.68 8.15 18.69
C PHE A 63 -4.42 8.54 19.46
N THR A 64 -4.50 8.51 20.79
CA THR A 64 -3.35 8.72 21.68
C THR A 64 -2.72 7.41 22.15
N ASP A 65 -3.39 6.29 21.89
CA ASP A 65 -2.95 4.94 22.22
C ASP A 65 -3.28 4.00 21.06
N VAL A 66 -2.31 3.82 20.17
CA VAL A 66 -2.41 2.98 18.97
C VAL A 66 -1.07 2.32 18.72
N HIS A 67 -1.09 1.02 18.41
CA HIS A 67 0.11 0.20 18.27
C HIS A 67 0.16 -0.52 16.93
N SER A 68 1.33 -0.57 16.32
CA SER A 68 1.64 -1.53 15.27
C SER A 68 1.90 -2.91 15.88
N SER A 69 1.66 -3.98 15.11
CA SER A 69 1.93 -5.34 15.59
C SER A 69 3.43 -5.66 15.73
N SER A 70 4.29 -4.81 15.16
CA SER A 70 5.74 -4.92 15.19
C SER A 70 6.40 -3.54 15.10
N SER A 71 7.67 -3.45 15.52
CA SER A 71 8.50 -2.24 15.40
C SER A 71 9.23 -2.11 14.06
N VAL A 72 8.94 -2.97 13.08
CA VAL A 72 9.59 -2.97 11.76
C VAL A 72 8.59 -3.15 10.60
N CYS A 73 8.99 -2.74 9.39
CA CYS A 73 8.08 -2.56 8.24
C CYS A 73 7.32 -3.84 7.80
N SER A 74 8.02 -4.89 7.34
CA SER A 74 7.36 -6.06 6.71
C SER A 74 6.35 -6.74 7.65
N PRO A 75 6.69 -7.00 8.92
CA PRO A 75 5.73 -7.58 9.86
C PRO A 75 4.51 -6.68 10.12
N THR A 76 4.70 -5.36 10.28
CA THR A 76 3.57 -4.42 10.44
C THR A 76 2.66 -4.40 9.21
N ARG A 77 3.24 -4.32 8.01
CA ARG A 77 2.49 -4.34 6.75
C ARG A 77 1.74 -5.66 6.56
N TYR A 78 2.31 -6.78 7.01
CA TYR A 78 1.63 -8.08 6.98
C TYR A 78 0.39 -8.06 7.87
N GLY A 79 0.50 -7.50 9.08
CA GLY A 79 -0.61 -7.33 10.00
C GLY A 79 -1.73 -6.48 9.41
N ILE A 80 -1.39 -5.33 8.81
CA ILE A 80 -2.34 -4.43 8.15
C ILE A 80 -3.05 -5.13 6.98
N MET A 81 -2.31 -5.83 6.14
CA MET A 81 -2.89 -6.49 4.96
C MET A 81 -3.77 -7.68 5.32
N THR A 82 -3.42 -8.47 6.33
CA THR A 82 -4.06 -9.76 6.60
C THR A 82 -4.99 -9.77 7.81
N GLY A 83 -4.93 -8.76 8.67
CA GLY A 83 -5.62 -8.76 9.97
C GLY A 83 -5.09 -9.82 10.95
N ARG A 84 -3.92 -10.40 10.69
CA ARG A 84 -3.32 -11.45 11.54
C ARG A 84 -2.05 -10.93 12.21
N TYR A 85 -1.79 -11.42 13.40
CA TYR A 85 -0.49 -11.23 14.03
C TYR A 85 0.65 -11.71 13.13
N ASN A 86 1.67 -10.88 12.99
CA ASN A 86 2.78 -11.09 12.06
C ASN A 86 3.65 -12.30 12.38
N TRP A 87 3.74 -12.72 13.64
CA TRP A 87 4.45 -13.95 14.04
C TRP A 87 3.76 -15.23 13.53
N ARG A 88 2.56 -15.12 12.95
CA ARG A 88 1.92 -16.22 12.20
C ARG A 88 2.37 -16.32 10.74
N SER A 89 3.20 -15.40 10.26
CA SER A 89 3.86 -15.49 8.95
C SER A 89 5.15 -16.33 9.05
N LYS A 90 5.78 -16.63 7.91
CA LYS A 90 7.11 -17.28 7.90
C LYS A 90 8.26 -16.37 8.36
N LEU A 91 8.09 -15.06 8.41
CA LEU A 91 9.12 -14.10 8.83
C LEU A 91 9.11 -13.93 10.35
N GLN A 92 10.13 -14.45 11.03
CA GLN A 92 10.23 -14.45 12.50
C GLN A 92 11.07 -13.30 13.06
N SER A 93 11.92 -12.68 12.25
CA SER A 93 12.76 -11.55 12.65
C SER A 93 13.12 -10.68 11.44
N GLY A 94 13.45 -9.42 11.70
CA GLY A 94 13.89 -8.48 10.67
C GLY A 94 12.81 -8.10 9.66
N VAL A 95 13.26 -7.74 8.47
CA VAL A 95 12.43 -7.34 7.33
C VAL A 95 12.89 -8.08 6.07
N LEU A 96 12.02 -8.10 5.06
CA LEU A 96 12.38 -8.64 3.75
C LEU A 96 13.31 -7.70 2.98
N GLY A 97 14.07 -8.26 2.04
CA GLY A 97 14.73 -7.48 1.00
C GLY A 97 13.77 -7.13 -0.13
N GLY A 98 14.23 -6.33 -1.09
CA GLY A 98 13.40 -5.93 -2.23
C GLY A 98 13.31 -6.98 -3.34
N LEU A 99 14.16 -8.00 -3.30
CA LEU A 99 14.13 -9.20 -4.16
C LEU A 99 13.55 -10.43 -3.43
N SER A 100 13.23 -10.31 -2.14
CA SER A 100 12.64 -11.43 -1.39
C SER A 100 11.32 -11.90 -2.00
N PRO A 101 11.07 -13.22 -2.01
CA PRO A 101 9.81 -13.79 -2.46
C PRO A 101 8.67 -13.38 -1.54
N ARG A 102 7.45 -13.55 -2.02
CA ARG A 102 6.23 -13.17 -1.31
C ARG A 102 6.17 -13.70 0.13
N LEU A 103 5.69 -12.85 1.03
CA LEU A 103 5.44 -13.19 2.43
C LEU A 103 4.04 -13.77 2.66
N ILE A 104 3.04 -13.16 2.03
CA ILE A 104 1.62 -13.53 2.19
C ILE A 104 1.38 -14.90 1.58
N GLU A 105 0.77 -15.85 2.30
CA GLU A 105 0.52 -17.21 1.78
C GLU A 105 -0.51 -17.23 0.64
N PRO A 106 -0.50 -18.22 -0.29
CA PRO A 106 -1.49 -18.27 -1.35
C PRO A 106 -2.87 -18.46 -0.74
N GLY A 107 -3.88 -17.78 -1.27
CA GLY A 107 -5.25 -17.86 -0.75
C GLY A 107 -5.48 -17.16 0.60
N ARG A 108 -4.48 -16.48 1.18
CA ARG A 108 -4.68 -15.62 2.35
C ARG A 108 -5.56 -14.43 1.98
N LEU A 109 -6.75 -14.33 2.59
CA LEU A 109 -7.60 -13.15 2.45
C LEU A 109 -6.86 -11.91 2.98
N THR A 110 -6.84 -10.86 2.17
CA THR A 110 -6.32 -9.54 2.54
C THR A 110 -7.43 -8.52 2.62
N VAL A 111 -7.18 -7.36 3.24
CA VAL A 111 -8.10 -6.22 3.24
C VAL A 111 -8.43 -5.76 1.81
N ALA A 112 -7.47 -5.82 0.89
CA ALA A 112 -7.68 -5.49 -0.51
C ALA A 112 -8.64 -6.49 -1.17
N GLN A 113 -8.38 -7.81 -1.02
CA GLN A 113 -9.26 -8.83 -1.59
C GLN A 113 -10.67 -8.79 -0.97
N LEU A 114 -10.77 -8.51 0.33
CA LEU A 114 -12.05 -8.33 1.02
C LEU A 114 -12.84 -7.17 0.40
N LEU A 115 -12.22 -6.00 0.22
CA LEU A 115 -12.88 -4.84 -0.35
C LEU A 115 -13.22 -5.04 -1.83
N LYS A 116 -12.32 -5.67 -2.60
CA LYS A 116 -12.58 -6.06 -4.00
C LYS A 116 -13.81 -6.96 -4.12
N ASN A 117 -13.95 -7.97 -3.25
CA ASN A 117 -15.14 -8.83 -3.20
C ASN A 117 -16.44 -8.06 -2.90
N HIS A 118 -16.34 -6.86 -2.32
CA HIS A 118 -17.48 -5.98 -2.02
C HIS A 118 -17.67 -4.85 -3.05
N GLY A 119 -17.04 -4.98 -4.23
CA GLY A 119 -17.22 -4.06 -5.36
C GLY A 119 -16.40 -2.77 -5.26
N TYR A 120 -15.28 -2.80 -4.52
CA TYR A 120 -14.32 -1.71 -4.52
C TYR A 120 -13.28 -1.92 -5.61
N HIS A 121 -12.91 -0.85 -6.31
CA HIS A 121 -11.67 -0.83 -7.08
C HIS A 121 -10.48 -0.65 -6.12
N THR A 122 -9.45 -1.48 -6.24
CA THR A 122 -8.36 -1.51 -5.25
C THR A 122 -7.02 -1.10 -5.85
N ALA A 123 -6.29 -0.20 -5.19
CA ALA A 123 -4.95 0.20 -5.60
C ALA A 123 -3.98 0.25 -4.42
N ALA A 124 -2.73 -0.12 -4.69
CA ALA A 124 -1.59 0.13 -3.83
C ALA A 124 -0.62 1.09 -4.54
N ILE A 125 -0.28 2.22 -3.94
CA ILE A 125 0.67 3.18 -4.51
C ILE A 125 1.71 3.54 -3.46
N GLY A 126 2.92 2.99 -3.58
CA GLY A 126 3.99 3.24 -2.62
C GLY A 126 4.85 2.01 -2.31
N LYS A 127 5.29 1.95 -1.06
CA LYS A 127 6.16 0.87 -0.56
C LYS A 127 5.36 -0.40 -0.32
N TRP A 128 5.75 -1.50 -0.96
CA TRP A 128 5.08 -2.80 -0.74
C TRP A 128 5.67 -3.56 0.46
N HIS A 129 6.94 -3.94 0.39
CA HIS A 129 7.74 -4.55 1.44
C HIS A 129 7.17 -5.85 2.06
N LEU A 130 6.36 -6.58 1.29
CA LEU A 130 5.80 -7.91 1.64
C LEU A 130 6.27 -9.01 0.67
N GLY A 131 7.37 -8.74 -0.04
CA GLY A 131 7.96 -9.64 -1.02
C GLY A 131 7.11 -9.81 -2.28
N MET A 132 7.75 -10.30 -3.32
CA MET A 132 7.16 -10.64 -4.61
C MET A 132 8.09 -11.61 -5.34
N ASP A 133 7.55 -12.46 -6.21
CA ASP A 133 8.30 -13.53 -6.82
C ASP A 133 8.92 -13.06 -8.14
N TRP A 134 10.13 -12.52 -8.01
CA TRP A 134 10.98 -12.16 -9.14
C TRP A 134 11.44 -13.41 -9.92
N VAL A 135 11.60 -13.28 -11.23
CA VAL A 135 12.27 -14.33 -12.01
C VAL A 135 13.77 -14.27 -11.72
N LYS A 136 14.32 -15.37 -11.21
CA LYS A 136 15.74 -15.49 -10.90
C LYS A 136 16.54 -15.82 -12.15
N GLN A 137 17.77 -15.31 -12.24
CA GLN A 137 18.71 -15.73 -13.26
C GLN A 137 19.12 -17.20 -13.03
N ALA A 138 19.53 -17.90 -14.10
CA ALA A 138 19.89 -19.31 -14.03
C ALA A 138 21.02 -19.57 -13.01
N GLY A 139 20.80 -20.50 -12.08
CA GLY A 139 21.78 -20.85 -11.04
C GLY A 139 22.00 -19.77 -9.98
N LYS A 140 21.10 -18.78 -9.87
CA LYS A 140 21.17 -17.69 -8.90
C LYS A 140 19.99 -17.73 -7.93
N ASP A 141 20.25 -17.31 -6.70
CA ASP A 141 19.26 -17.24 -5.63
C ASP A 141 19.21 -15.85 -4.98
N VAL A 142 18.05 -15.51 -4.43
CA VAL A 142 17.78 -14.28 -3.68
C VAL A 142 17.62 -14.61 -2.19
N ALA A 143 17.66 -13.59 -1.33
CA ALA A 143 17.42 -13.80 0.09
C ALA A 143 15.92 -14.09 0.35
N GLU A 144 15.63 -15.27 0.90
CA GLU A 144 14.25 -15.75 1.11
C GLU A 144 13.47 -14.95 2.16
N LEU A 145 14.11 -14.67 3.30
CA LEU A 145 13.49 -14.02 4.47
C LEU A 145 14.43 -13.00 5.13
N ASN A 146 15.23 -12.32 4.30
CA ASN A 146 16.19 -11.33 4.76
C ASN A 146 16.50 -10.36 3.61
N ILE A 147 17.22 -9.29 3.91
CA ILE A 147 17.76 -8.38 2.91
C ILE A 147 18.90 -9.08 2.15
N GLU A 148 19.00 -8.81 0.85
CA GLU A 148 19.98 -9.42 -0.04
C GLU A 148 21.42 -9.06 0.36
N SER A 149 22.34 -10.03 0.24
CA SER A 149 23.77 -9.75 0.30
C SER A 149 24.25 -9.05 -0.99
N PRO A 150 25.43 -8.40 -1.00
CA PRO A 150 25.99 -7.78 -2.21
C PRO A 150 26.12 -8.75 -3.39
N ALA A 151 26.32 -10.05 -3.14
CA ALA A 151 26.41 -11.07 -4.19
C ALA A 151 25.04 -11.43 -4.81
N GLN A 152 23.93 -10.96 -4.23
CA GLN A 152 22.57 -11.30 -4.62
C GLN A 152 21.79 -10.16 -5.26
N VAL A 153 22.28 -8.91 -5.17
CA VAL A 153 21.55 -7.73 -5.64
C VAL A 153 21.23 -7.76 -7.14
N ASN A 154 21.99 -8.52 -7.93
CA ASN A 154 21.82 -8.65 -9.39
C ASN A 154 21.29 -10.03 -9.83
N ASN A 155 20.74 -10.84 -8.92
CA ASN A 155 20.38 -12.24 -9.20
C ASN A 155 19.02 -12.46 -9.88
N VAL A 156 18.34 -11.39 -10.29
CA VAL A 156 17.01 -11.45 -10.93
C VAL A 156 17.05 -10.96 -12.37
N ASP A 157 16.11 -11.43 -13.18
CA ASP A 157 15.86 -10.97 -14.55
C ASP A 157 14.70 -9.96 -14.53
N PHE A 158 15.06 -8.67 -14.54
CA PHE A 158 14.10 -7.57 -14.51
C PHE A 158 13.28 -7.42 -15.81
N THR A 159 13.59 -8.17 -16.87
CA THR A 159 12.82 -8.14 -18.13
C THR A 159 11.51 -8.94 -18.04
N GLN A 160 11.44 -9.83 -17.05
CA GLN A 160 10.32 -10.75 -16.87
C GLN A 160 9.23 -10.18 -15.96
N PRO A 161 7.97 -10.63 -16.12
CA PRO A 161 6.90 -10.25 -15.22
C PRO A 161 7.12 -10.84 -13.82
N ILE A 162 6.88 -10.00 -12.81
CA ILE A 162 6.92 -10.32 -11.39
C ILE A 162 5.65 -11.08 -11.04
N LYS A 163 5.79 -12.21 -10.33
CA LYS A 163 4.64 -13.00 -9.87
C LYS A 163 4.34 -12.69 -8.42
N ASN A 164 3.09 -12.93 -8.04
CA ASN A 164 2.66 -12.91 -6.64
C ASN A 164 2.98 -11.64 -5.85
N GLY A 165 3.01 -10.48 -6.53
CA GLY A 165 3.05 -9.15 -5.91
C GLY A 165 1.66 -8.66 -5.47
N PRO A 166 1.48 -7.33 -5.30
CA PRO A 166 0.23 -6.73 -4.85
C PRO A 166 -1.01 -7.17 -5.66
N ASN A 167 -0.89 -7.29 -6.98
CA ASN A 167 -2.02 -7.68 -7.83
C ASN A 167 -2.55 -9.10 -7.53
N ALA A 168 -1.69 -9.99 -7.04
CA ALA A 168 -2.09 -11.35 -6.68
C ALA A 168 -2.80 -11.45 -5.33
N VAL A 169 -2.81 -10.36 -4.55
CA VAL A 169 -3.41 -10.30 -3.21
C VAL A 169 -4.52 -9.26 -3.12
N GLY A 170 -5.22 -9.05 -4.23
CA GLY A 170 -6.48 -8.32 -4.26
C GLY A 170 -6.41 -6.87 -4.71
N PHE A 171 -5.25 -6.37 -5.13
CA PHE A 171 -5.13 -5.04 -5.76
C PHE A 171 -5.37 -5.11 -7.28
N ASP A 172 -6.24 -4.25 -7.82
CA ASP A 172 -6.43 -4.10 -9.26
C ASP A 172 -5.25 -3.36 -9.91
N TYR A 173 -4.66 -2.42 -9.18
CA TYR A 173 -3.54 -1.60 -9.63
C TYR A 173 -2.42 -1.51 -8.59
N TYR A 174 -1.17 -1.55 -9.04
CA TYR A 174 -0.01 -1.27 -8.20
C TYR A 174 0.97 -0.32 -8.90
N PHE A 175 1.47 0.67 -8.14
CA PHE A 175 2.62 1.47 -8.55
C PHE A 175 3.52 1.75 -7.36
N GLY A 176 4.80 1.41 -7.42
CA GLY A 176 5.74 1.84 -6.38
C GLY A 176 7.03 1.05 -6.31
N ILE A 177 7.53 0.87 -5.10
CA ILE A 177 8.82 0.20 -4.83
C ILE A 177 8.62 -1.10 -4.05
N SER A 178 9.44 -2.11 -4.32
CA SER A 178 9.25 -3.45 -3.76
C SER A 178 9.53 -3.54 -2.27
N ALA A 179 10.45 -2.71 -1.74
CA ALA A 179 10.81 -2.66 -0.34
C ALA A 179 11.14 -1.21 0.10
N SER A 180 12.01 -1.06 1.09
CA SER A 180 12.44 0.24 1.57
C SER A 180 13.30 0.97 0.54
N LEU A 181 13.28 2.31 0.53
CA LEU A 181 14.05 3.13 -0.41
C LEU A 181 15.58 3.01 -0.23
N ASP A 182 16.03 2.38 0.85
CA ASP A 182 17.43 2.02 1.06
C ASP A 182 17.80 0.62 0.54
N MET A 183 16.89 -0.08 -0.14
CA MET A 183 17.03 -1.44 -0.64
C MET A 183 16.85 -1.50 -2.16
N VAL A 184 17.53 -2.46 -2.78
CA VAL A 184 17.45 -2.74 -4.23
C VAL A 184 16.13 -3.47 -4.55
N PRO A 185 15.62 -3.39 -5.79
CA PRO A 185 16.13 -2.59 -6.91
C PRO A 185 15.63 -1.14 -6.85
N TYR A 186 16.45 -0.21 -7.34
CA TYR A 186 16.09 1.21 -7.47
C TYR A 186 15.35 1.45 -8.79
N THR A 187 14.10 1.01 -8.85
CA THR A 187 13.18 1.25 -9.95
C THR A 187 11.75 1.27 -9.42
N PHE A 188 10.86 1.95 -10.13
CA PHE A 188 9.42 1.75 -9.91
C PHE A 188 8.95 0.47 -10.58
N ILE A 189 7.89 -0.09 -10.01
CA ILE A 189 7.14 -1.23 -10.51
C ILE A 189 5.73 -0.73 -10.76
N GLU A 190 5.19 -1.04 -11.94
CA GLU A 190 3.79 -0.83 -12.28
C GLU A 190 3.16 -2.18 -12.60
N ASN A 191 2.18 -2.57 -11.80
CA ASN A 191 1.60 -3.90 -11.75
C ASN A 191 2.67 -5.00 -11.58
N ASP A 192 2.94 -5.76 -12.64
CA ASP A 192 3.84 -6.91 -12.65
C ASP A 192 5.16 -6.63 -13.36
N ARG A 193 5.49 -5.38 -13.70
CA ARG A 193 6.72 -5.04 -14.41
C ARG A 193 7.42 -3.84 -13.83
N VAL A 194 8.75 -3.82 -13.94
CA VAL A 194 9.51 -2.59 -13.72
C VAL A 194 9.13 -1.57 -14.80
N THR A 195 8.97 -0.31 -14.42
CA THR A 195 8.65 0.77 -15.38
C THR A 195 9.84 1.07 -16.29
N LYS A 196 11.05 0.81 -15.79
CA LYS A 196 12.30 0.95 -16.52
C LYS A 196 13.32 -0.09 -16.06
N LEU A 197 14.11 -0.61 -16.99
CA LEU A 197 15.07 -1.66 -16.68
C LEU A 197 16.22 -1.10 -15.80
N PRO A 198 16.57 -1.78 -14.70
CA PRO A 198 17.72 -1.43 -13.86
C PRO A 198 19.08 -1.70 -14.52
N THR A 199 19.49 -0.87 -15.47
CA THR A 199 20.74 -1.07 -16.24
C THR A 199 21.95 -0.30 -15.68
N ALA A 200 21.79 0.41 -14.56
CA ALA A 200 22.86 1.10 -13.85
C ALA A 200 23.04 0.49 -12.44
N GLU A 201 24.12 0.83 -11.76
CA GLU A 201 24.27 0.57 -10.32
C GLU A 201 24.38 1.89 -9.57
N LYS A 202 23.53 2.09 -8.56
CA LYS A 202 23.46 3.32 -7.78
C LYS A 202 23.43 3.04 -6.29
N LYS A 203 23.73 4.09 -5.52
CA LYS A 203 23.43 4.26 -4.09
C LYS A 203 23.18 5.73 -3.84
N PHE A 204 22.37 6.05 -2.84
CA PHE A 204 21.95 7.43 -2.55
C PHE A 204 22.33 7.80 -1.11
N PRO A 205 22.59 9.08 -0.81
CA PRO A 205 22.74 9.54 0.57
C PRO A 205 21.47 9.25 1.38
N MET A 206 21.59 8.64 2.57
CA MET A 206 20.41 8.35 3.42
C MET A 206 19.83 9.60 4.08
N MET A 207 20.69 10.54 4.45
CA MET A 207 20.31 11.79 5.08
C MET A 207 21.19 12.90 4.50
N SER A 208 20.55 14.00 4.09
CA SER A 208 21.28 15.17 3.60
C SER A 208 22.31 15.66 4.63
N GLY A 209 23.56 15.83 4.19
CA GLY A 209 24.65 16.30 5.04
C GLY A 209 25.19 15.31 6.08
N LYS A 210 24.76 14.03 6.07
CA LYS A 210 25.29 12.99 6.98
C LYS A 210 26.02 11.88 6.22
N ALA A 211 27.00 11.29 6.88
CA ALA A 211 27.65 10.08 6.40
C ALA A 211 26.66 8.90 6.42
N GLY A 212 26.52 8.21 5.29
CA GLY A 212 25.63 7.06 5.14
C GLY A 212 24.99 7.00 3.76
N PHE A 213 25.04 5.83 3.14
CA PHE A 213 24.43 5.59 1.84
C PHE A 213 23.45 4.42 1.92
N THR A 214 22.46 4.44 1.05
CA THR A 214 21.65 3.26 0.76
C THR A 214 22.54 2.12 0.27
N ARG A 215 21.97 0.92 0.19
CA ARG A 215 22.67 -0.23 -0.41
C ARG A 215 23.08 0.11 -1.85
N PHE A 216 24.20 -0.45 -2.28
CA PHE A 216 24.63 -0.34 -3.68
C PHE A 216 24.02 -1.48 -4.48
N GLY A 217 23.49 -1.17 -5.66
CA GLY A 217 23.01 -2.20 -6.58
C GLY A 217 22.14 -1.65 -7.71
N PRO A 218 21.35 -2.52 -8.36
CA PRO A 218 20.73 -2.21 -9.65
C PRO A 218 19.71 -1.08 -9.53
N ALA A 219 19.78 -0.16 -10.48
CA ALA A 219 18.94 1.02 -10.58
C ALA A 219 18.54 1.32 -12.02
N ALA A 220 17.31 1.80 -12.22
CA ALA A 220 16.96 2.44 -13.49
C ALA A 220 17.86 3.68 -13.69
N PRO A 221 18.35 3.95 -14.91
CA PRO A 221 19.32 5.02 -15.16
C PRO A 221 18.91 6.41 -14.66
N ASP A 222 17.62 6.70 -14.68
CA ASP A 222 16.96 7.95 -14.28
C ASP A 222 16.28 7.88 -12.91
N PHE A 223 16.46 6.79 -12.16
CA PHE A 223 15.93 6.72 -10.81
C PHE A 223 16.77 7.57 -9.86
N GLU A 224 16.15 8.56 -9.24
CA GLU A 224 16.73 9.37 -8.18
C GLU A 224 15.89 9.23 -6.91
N ALA A 225 16.54 9.02 -5.77
CA ALA A 225 15.83 8.77 -4.51
C ALA A 225 14.94 9.95 -4.07
N GLU A 226 15.34 11.18 -4.38
CA GLU A 226 14.57 12.39 -4.07
C GLU A 226 13.24 12.49 -4.84
N ASP A 227 13.15 11.84 -5.99
CA ASP A 227 11.95 11.86 -6.84
C ASP A 227 10.90 10.84 -6.40
N VAL A 228 11.23 9.92 -5.50
CA VAL A 228 10.32 8.83 -5.10
C VAL A 228 9.06 9.36 -4.43
N LEU A 229 9.18 10.17 -3.38
CA LEU A 229 8.01 10.67 -2.68
C LEU A 229 7.14 11.61 -3.56
N PRO A 230 7.71 12.56 -4.34
CA PRO A 230 6.95 13.33 -5.31
C PRO A 230 6.21 12.47 -6.34
N THR A 231 6.89 11.45 -6.90
CA THR A 231 6.30 10.55 -7.90
C THR A 231 5.13 9.75 -7.33
N LEU A 232 5.30 9.16 -6.14
CA LEU A 232 4.24 8.42 -5.46
C LEU A 232 3.06 9.32 -5.11
N THR A 233 3.33 10.55 -4.66
CA THR A 233 2.29 11.55 -4.36
C THR A 233 1.49 11.91 -5.60
N ALA A 234 2.17 12.19 -6.72
CA ALA A 234 1.51 12.49 -7.98
C ALA A 234 0.64 11.32 -8.45
N LYS A 235 1.15 10.08 -8.40
CA LYS A 235 0.37 8.89 -8.76
C LYS A 235 -0.84 8.67 -7.86
N ALA A 236 -0.72 8.89 -6.55
CA ALA A 236 -1.84 8.80 -5.63
C ALA A 236 -2.93 9.81 -5.95
N VAL A 237 -2.55 11.08 -6.18
CA VAL A 237 -3.47 12.16 -6.54
C VAL A 237 -4.16 11.88 -7.87
N ASP A 238 -3.41 11.43 -8.88
CA ASP A 238 -3.96 11.09 -10.19
C ASP A 238 -4.92 9.92 -10.12
N TYR A 239 -4.60 8.88 -9.33
CA TYR A 239 -5.51 7.77 -9.09
C TYR A 239 -6.83 8.23 -8.47
N VAL A 240 -6.79 9.04 -7.40
CA VAL A 240 -7.99 9.60 -6.76
C VAL A 240 -8.82 10.41 -7.76
N LYS A 241 -8.19 11.27 -8.56
CA LYS A 241 -8.88 12.03 -9.62
C LYS A 241 -9.52 11.10 -10.64
N SER A 242 -8.82 10.06 -11.09
CA SER A 242 -9.31 9.10 -12.09
C SER A 242 -10.52 8.31 -11.62
N ARG A 243 -10.63 8.04 -10.30
CA ARG A 243 -11.73 7.28 -9.70
C ARG A 243 -12.89 8.17 -9.25
N ALA A 244 -12.75 9.50 -9.29
CA ALA A 244 -13.70 10.42 -8.70
C ALA A 244 -15.09 10.38 -9.35
N ALA A 245 -15.17 10.22 -10.68
CA ALA A 245 -16.44 10.12 -11.40
C ALA A 245 -17.17 8.80 -11.05
N ASP A 246 -16.45 7.68 -11.13
CA ASP A 246 -16.95 6.34 -10.80
C ASP A 246 -17.41 6.25 -9.34
N ALA A 247 -16.64 6.82 -8.40
CA ALA A 247 -17.00 6.88 -7.00
C ALA A 247 -18.30 7.65 -6.75
N LYS A 248 -18.50 8.79 -7.45
CA LYS A 248 -19.77 9.54 -7.40
C LYS A 248 -20.94 8.77 -8.04
N ALA A 249 -20.64 7.88 -8.99
CA ALA A 249 -21.62 6.97 -9.60
C ALA A 249 -21.86 5.67 -8.80
N GLY A 250 -21.31 5.56 -7.59
CA GLY A 250 -21.54 4.43 -6.68
C GLY A 250 -20.54 3.28 -6.81
N GLN A 251 -19.41 3.48 -7.50
CA GLN A 251 -18.29 2.53 -7.60
C GLN A 251 -17.13 3.00 -6.71
N PRO A 252 -17.10 2.62 -5.42
CA PRO A 252 -16.09 3.12 -4.49
C PRO A 252 -14.70 2.53 -4.77
N PHE A 253 -13.68 3.14 -4.18
CA PHE A 253 -12.31 2.63 -4.26
C PHE A 253 -11.64 2.50 -2.90
N PHE A 254 -10.65 1.61 -2.85
CA PHE A 254 -9.68 1.48 -1.78
C PHE A 254 -8.29 1.83 -2.32
N LEU A 255 -7.60 2.74 -1.64
CA LEU A 255 -6.24 3.14 -1.94
C LEU A 255 -5.35 2.92 -0.71
N TYR A 256 -4.35 2.05 -0.84
CA TYR A 256 -3.28 1.86 0.13
C TYR A 256 -2.04 2.65 -0.32
N LEU A 257 -1.52 3.50 0.57
CA LEU A 257 -0.37 4.39 0.33
C LEU A 257 0.75 4.06 1.32
#